data_AF-A0A7C1SGF8-F1
#
_entry.id   AF-A0A7C1SGF8-F1
#
_cell.length_a   1.000
_cell.length_b   1.000
_cell.length_c   1.000
_cell.angle_alpha   90.00
_cell.angle_beta   90.00
_cell.angle_gamma   90.00
#
_symmetry.space_group_name_H-M   'P 1'
#
loop_
_entity.id
_entity.type
_entity.pdbx_description
1 polymer ?
#
loop_
_entity_poly.entity_id
_entity_poly.type
_entity_poly.pdbx_seq_one_letter_code
_entity_poly.pdbx_strand_id
1 'polypeptide(L)'
;MTGKRVSVKIQPKKGSEEAYFAERDQHKLRKLRKKAAEESTKKYCEEHKHHCFRCGTLSLAEIDEGNVKIDICVNENCGAIHLDPGELKEIIKDQSVLSAAKNTFLSVFKK
;
A
#
# COMPACT_ATOMS: atom_id res chain seq x y z
N MET A 1 25.65 -64.83 40.29
CA MET A 1 24.28 -64.44 39.89
C MET A 1 24.37 -63.54 38.68
N THR A 2 24.09 -64.05 37.48
CA THR A 2 24.21 -63.32 36.21
C THR A 2 22.97 -62.45 35.99
N GLY A 3 23.08 -61.15 36.26
CA GLY A 3 22.00 -60.18 36.00
C GLY A 3 21.78 -60.01 34.50
N LYS A 4 20.62 -60.43 34.00
CA LYS A 4 20.21 -60.15 32.61
C LYS A 4 20.03 -58.64 32.44
N ARG A 5 20.80 -58.04 31.51
CA ARG A 5 20.62 -56.64 31.10
C ARG A 5 19.35 -56.53 30.27
N VAL A 6 18.33 -55.89 30.81
CA VAL A 6 17.12 -55.56 30.07
C VAL A 6 17.39 -54.30 29.25
N SER A 7 17.41 -54.41 27.93
CA SER A 7 17.49 -53.26 27.03
C SER A 7 16.09 -52.70 26.78
N VAL A 8 15.77 -51.57 27.41
CA VAL A 8 14.53 -50.85 27.15
C VAL A 8 14.73 -49.94 25.94
N LYS A 9 14.06 -50.23 24.82
CA LYS A 9 14.00 -49.34 23.66
C LYS A 9 12.76 -48.46 23.78
N ILE A 10 12.96 -47.21 24.16
CA ILE A 10 11.90 -46.19 24.16
C ILE A 10 11.71 -45.76 22.69
N GLN A 11 10.60 -46.16 22.07
CA GLN A 11 10.28 -45.71 20.71
C GLN A 11 9.80 -44.24 20.76
N PRO A 12 10.32 -43.35 19.90
CA PRO A 12 9.79 -41.99 19.80
C PRO A 12 8.36 -42.06 19.25
N LYS A 13 7.39 -41.51 20.00
CA LYS A 13 5.98 -41.47 19.58
C LYS A 13 5.85 -40.65 18.29
N LYS A 14 5.37 -41.27 17.21
CA LYS A 14 4.88 -40.56 16.01
C LYS A 14 3.79 -39.58 16.45
N GLY A 15 3.96 -38.29 16.12
CA GLY A 15 3.04 -37.23 16.50
C GLY A 15 3.21 -36.75 17.94
N SER A 16 4.43 -36.35 18.32
CA SER A 16 4.61 -35.64 19.59
C SER A 16 3.76 -34.36 19.58
N GLU A 17 3.12 -34.06 20.71
CA GLU A 17 2.34 -32.84 20.89
C GLU A 17 3.14 -31.60 20.53
N GLU A 18 4.46 -31.64 20.77
CA GLU A 18 5.44 -30.63 20.39
C GLU A 18 5.40 -30.30 18.89
N ALA A 19 5.33 -31.31 18.01
CA ALA A 19 5.27 -31.09 16.56
C ALA A 19 3.95 -30.41 16.17
N TYR A 20 2.83 -30.79 16.80
CA TYR A 20 1.53 -30.18 16.58
C TYR A 20 1.49 -28.72 17.04
N PHE A 21 2.07 -28.41 18.20
CA PHE A 21 2.18 -27.04 18.68
C PHE A 21 3.13 -26.20 17.82
N ALA A 22 4.27 -26.76 17.39
CA ALA A 22 5.22 -26.07 16.53
C ALA A 22 4.59 -25.68 15.17
N GLU A 23 3.83 -26.58 14.54
CA GLU A 23 3.12 -26.29 13.30
C GLU A 23 2.05 -25.19 13.51
N ARG A 24 1.27 -25.31 14.59
CA ARG A 24 0.22 -24.35 14.93
C ARG A 24 0.80 -22.96 15.21
N ASP A 25 1.94 -22.89 15.88
CA ASP A 25 2.61 -21.63 16.20
C ASP A 25 3.29 -21.02 14.98
N GLN A 26 3.88 -21.83 14.10
CA GLN A 26 4.38 -21.36 12.81
C GLN A 26 3.25 -20.75 11.97
N HIS A 27 2.06 -21.37 11.96
CA HIS A 27 0.90 -20.83 11.26
C HIS A 27 0.40 -19.52 11.87
N LYS A 28 0.33 -19.42 13.22
CA LYS A 28 0.00 -18.16 13.90
C LYS A 28 1.02 -17.07 13.58
N LEU A 29 2.32 -17.39 13.61
CA LEU A 29 3.40 -16.45 13.32
C LEU A 29 3.32 -15.93 11.88
N ARG A 30 3.04 -16.82 10.91
CA ARG A 30 2.79 -16.42 9.51
C ARG A 30 1.61 -15.47 9.40
N LYS A 31 0.51 -15.73 10.11
CA LYS A 31 -0.66 -14.83 10.12
C LYS A 31 -0.32 -13.47 10.72
N LEU A 32 0.41 -13.42 11.84
CA LEU A 32 0.82 -12.17 12.48
C LEU A 32 1.75 -11.36 11.57
N ARG A 33 2.71 -12.00 10.91
CA ARG A 33 3.60 -11.33 9.94
C ARG A 33 2.83 -10.75 8.75
N LYS A 34 1.86 -11.49 8.20
CA LYS A 34 0.99 -10.99 7.13
C LYS A 34 0.19 -9.76 7.57
N LYS A 35 -0.45 -9.83 8.75
CA LYS A 35 -1.19 -8.69 9.30
C LYS A 35 -0.30 -7.47 9.52
N ALA A 36 0.88 -7.65 10.11
CA ALA A 36 1.83 -6.56 10.33
C ALA A 36 2.29 -5.93 9.01
N ALA A 37 2.54 -6.74 7.97
CA ALA A 37 2.87 -6.25 6.64
C ALA A 37 1.70 -5.44 6.04
N GLU A 38 0.48 -5.99 6.04
CA GLU A 38 -0.71 -5.30 5.55
C GLU A 38 -0.99 -3.98 6.28
N GLU A 39 -0.85 -3.96 7.61
CA GLU A 39 -1.01 -2.74 8.41
C GLU A 39 0.07 -1.70 8.07
N SER A 40 1.31 -2.11 7.89
CA SER A 40 2.40 -1.20 7.51
C SER A 40 2.19 -0.62 6.11
N THR A 41 1.75 -1.43 5.15
CA THR A 41 1.44 -0.97 3.79
C THR A 41 0.26 -0.01 3.80
N LYS A 42 -0.80 -0.33 4.57
CA LYS A 42 -1.97 0.57 4.69
C LYS A 42 -1.59 1.92 5.27
N LYS A 43 -0.82 1.94 6.37
CA LYS A 43 -0.32 3.18 6.97
C LYS A 43 0.51 4.00 5.99
N TYR A 44 1.43 3.35 5.28
CA TYR A 44 2.24 4.02 4.26
C TYR A 44 1.38 4.62 3.15
N CYS A 45 0.42 3.86 2.61
CA CYS A 45 -0.51 4.36 1.61
C CYS A 45 -1.31 5.55 2.13
N GLU A 46 -1.86 5.48 3.34
CA GLU A 46 -2.63 6.56 3.95
C GLU A 46 -1.82 7.84 4.15
N GLU A 47 -0.59 7.72 4.67
CA GLU A 47 0.33 8.86 4.83
C GLU A 47 0.60 9.54 3.49
N HIS A 48 0.78 8.78 2.41
CA HIS A 48 1.21 9.30 1.11
C HIS A 48 0.06 9.66 0.15
N LYS A 49 -1.21 9.42 0.51
CA LYS A 49 -2.38 9.69 -0.36
C LYS A 49 -2.41 11.10 -0.94
N HIS A 50 -2.04 12.11 -0.15
CA HIS A 50 -2.11 13.53 -0.55
C HIS A 50 -0.73 14.15 -0.79
N HIS A 51 0.30 13.32 -0.94
CA HIS A 51 1.65 13.79 -1.24
C HIS A 51 1.85 13.89 -2.75
N CYS A 52 2.30 15.05 -3.22
CA CYS A 52 2.66 15.20 -4.62
C CYS A 52 3.85 14.29 -4.96
N PHE A 53 3.72 13.42 -5.97
CA PHE A 53 4.82 12.52 -6.40
C PHE A 53 6.08 13.27 -6.89
N ARG A 54 5.97 14.56 -7.22
CA ARG A 54 7.11 15.36 -7.68
C ARG A 54 7.87 16.04 -6.54
N CYS A 55 7.20 16.75 -5.64
CA CYS A 55 7.86 17.50 -4.56
C CYS A 55 7.74 16.86 -3.17
N GLY A 56 6.92 15.83 -3.02
CA GLY A 56 6.71 15.13 -1.75
C GLY A 56 5.98 15.95 -0.69
N THR A 57 5.45 17.14 -1.00
CA THR A 57 4.69 17.95 -0.03
C THR A 57 3.20 17.62 -0.07
N LEU A 58 2.55 17.69 1.09
CA LEU A 58 1.10 17.56 1.22
C LEU A 58 0.42 18.82 0.68
N SER A 59 0.19 18.83 -0.63
CA SER A 59 -0.15 20.05 -1.38
C SER A 59 -0.98 19.75 -2.63
N LEU A 60 -1.63 18.57 -2.68
CA LEU A 60 -2.56 18.22 -3.75
C LEU A 60 -3.93 18.85 -3.46
N ALA A 61 -4.46 19.55 -4.45
CA ALA A 61 -5.81 20.09 -4.46
C ALA A 61 -6.61 19.42 -5.57
N GLU A 62 -7.78 18.88 -5.22
CA GLU A 62 -8.76 18.35 -6.18
C GLU A 62 -9.50 19.50 -6.85
N ILE A 63 -9.54 19.50 -8.18
CA ILE A 63 -10.31 20.45 -8.99
C ILE A 63 -11.28 19.66 -9.86
N ASP A 64 -12.56 20.01 -9.78
CA ASP A 64 -13.63 19.41 -10.57
C ASP A 64 -13.85 20.22 -11.87
N GLU A 65 -13.46 19.68 -13.02
CA GLU A 65 -13.72 20.26 -14.35
C GLU A 65 -14.72 19.37 -15.12
N GLY A 66 -16.00 19.49 -14.76
CA GLY A 66 -17.09 18.74 -15.38
C GLY A 66 -17.13 17.28 -14.94
N ASN A 67 -16.81 16.35 -15.85
CA ASN A 67 -16.78 14.91 -15.55
C ASN A 67 -15.43 14.42 -15.01
N VAL A 68 -14.39 15.25 -15.11
CA VAL A 68 -13.02 14.86 -14.74
C VAL A 68 -12.62 15.57 -13.46
N LYS A 69 -12.17 14.79 -12.48
CA LYS A 69 -11.46 15.31 -11.31
C LYS A 69 -9.98 15.40 -11.65
N ILE A 70 -9.29 16.43 -11.21
CA ILE A 70 -7.87 16.62 -11.50
C ILE A 70 -7.17 17.03 -10.22
N ASP A 71 -6.10 16.32 -9.88
CA ASP A 71 -5.27 16.61 -8.72
C ASP A 71 -4.10 17.53 -9.11
N ILE A 72 -4.05 18.74 -8.54
CA ILE A 72 -2.99 19.70 -8.83
C ILE A 72 -2.17 20.01 -7.58
N CYS A 73 -0.85 19.95 -7.69
CA CYS A 73 0.04 20.40 -6.64
C CYS A 73 0.11 21.93 -6.61
N VAL A 74 -0.32 22.55 -5.51
CA VAL A 74 -0.36 24.02 -5.32
C VAL A 74 0.98 24.62 -4.83
N ASN A 75 2.04 23.82 -4.77
CA ASN A 75 3.35 24.30 -4.34
C ASN A 75 4.01 25.13 -5.45
N GLU A 76 4.49 26.34 -5.12
CA GLU A 76 4.99 27.39 -6.03
C GLU A 76 6.04 26.90 -7.04
N ASN A 77 6.85 25.89 -6.68
CA ASN A 77 7.92 25.37 -7.53
C ASN A 77 7.63 23.99 -8.14
N CYS A 78 6.46 23.41 -7.88
CA CYS A 78 6.13 22.05 -8.31
C CYS A 78 5.13 22.05 -9.45
N GLY A 79 3.93 22.58 -9.19
CA GLY A 79 2.84 22.66 -10.15
C GLY A 79 2.50 21.35 -10.87
N ALA A 80 2.77 20.19 -10.26
CA ALA A 80 2.52 18.91 -10.90
C ALA A 80 1.01 18.62 -10.99
N ILE A 81 0.57 18.15 -12.16
CA ILE A 81 -0.78 17.66 -12.37
C ILE A 81 -0.72 16.13 -12.31
N HIS A 82 -1.55 15.57 -11.44
CA HIS A 82 -1.71 14.15 -11.26
C HIS A 82 -3.01 13.74 -11.95
N LEU A 83 -2.90 12.81 -12.89
CA LEU A 83 -4.03 12.29 -13.67
C LEU A 83 -4.08 10.78 -13.53
N ASP A 84 -5.20 10.29 -13.05
CA ASP A 84 -5.45 8.86 -12.99
C ASP A 84 -5.74 8.28 -14.39
N PRO A 85 -5.54 6.97 -14.61
CA PRO A 85 -5.79 6.34 -15.91
C PRO A 85 -7.24 6.48 -16.41
N GLY A 86 -8.20 6.68 -15.51
CA GLY A 86 -9.59 6.97 -15.85
C GLY A 86 -9.78 8.40 -16.35
N GLU A 87 -9.22 9.36 -15.62
CA GLU A 87 -9.25 10.79 -15.96
C GLU A 87 -8.56 11.03 -17.31
N LEU A 88 -7.39 10.42 -17.54
CA LEU A 88 -6.67 10.54 -18.80
C LEU A 88 -7.50 10.02 -20.00
N LYS A 89 -8.29 8.95 -19.81
CA LYS A 89 -9.14 8.40 -20.88
C LYS A 89 -10.30 9.33 -21.22
N GLU A 90 -10.82 10.07 -20.26
CA GLU A 90 -11.88 11.06 -20.50
C GLU A 90 -11.32 12.32 -21.16
N ILE A 91 -10.15 12.77 -20.70
CA ILE A 91 -9.41 13.89 -21.28
C ILE A 91 -9.00 13.63 -22.74
N ILE A 92 -8.62 12.38 -23.09
CA ILE A 92 -8.30 12.02 -24.49
C ILE A 92 -9.54 12.09 -25.39
N LYS A 93 -10.74 11.84 -24.85
CA LYS A 93 -12.00 11.98 -25.61
C LYS A 93 -12.34 13.45 -25.84
N ASP A 94 -12.15 14.30 -24.82
CA ASP A 94 -12.49 15.72 -24.87
C ASP A 94 -11.26 16.60 -24.57
N GLN A 95 -10.53 17.00 -25.63
CA GLN A 95 -9.34 17.85 -25.51
C GLN A 95 -9.60 19.25 -24.94
N SER A 96 -10.86 19.71 -24.92
CA SER A 96 -11.25 20.96 -24.27
C SER A 96 -10.95 20.95 -22.77
N VAL A 97 -11.04 19.79 -22.12
CA VAL A 97 -10.76 19.63 -20.68
C VAL A 97 -9.29 19.89 -20.36
N LEU A 98 -8.34 19.52 -21.24
CA LEU A 98 -6.93 19.87 -21.09
C LEU A 98 -6.70 21.37 -21.08
N SER A 99 -7.43 22.10 -21.93
CA SER A 99 -7.28 23.56 -22.03
C SER A 99 -7.86 24.25 -20.79
N ALA A 100 -8.97 23.74 -20.25
CA ALA A 100 -9.55 24.20 -19.00
C ALA A 100 -8.60 23.93 -17.81
N ALA A 101 -8.10 22.70 -17.68
CA ALA A 101 -7.15 22.31 -16.64
C ALA A 101 -5.85 23.14 -16.67
N LYS A 102 -5.34 23.49 -17.86
CA LYS A 102 -4.19 24.39 -17.99
C LYS A 102 -4.53 25.82 -17.56
N ASN A 103 -5.71 26.31 -17.89
CA ASN A 103 -6.14 27.65 -17.51
C ASN A 103 -6.38 27.77 -16.00
N THR A 104 -6.94 26.74 -15.37
CA THR A 104 -7.12 26.69 -13.91
C THR A 104 -5.81 26.50 -13.18
N PHE A 105 -4.91 25.67 -13.70
CA PHE A 105 -3.53 25.64 -13.23
C PHE A 105 -2.90 27.03 -13.26
N LEU A 106 -2.97 27.70 -14.42
CA LEU A 106 -2.40 29.05 -14.57
C LEU A 106 -3.11 30.10 -13.72
N SER A 107 -4.39 29.93 -13.35
CA SER A 107 -5.10 30.86 -12.47
C SER A 107 -4.71 30.68 -11.00
N VAL A 108 -4.47 29.45 -10.55
CA VAL A 108 -3.96 29.16 -9.19
C VAL A 108 -2.56 29.74 -8.98
N PHE A 109 -1.74 29.78 -10.04
CA PHE A 109 -0.37 30.33 -9.98
C PHE A 109 -0.24 31.77 -10.48
N LYS A 110 -1.32 32.40 -10.95
CA LYS A 110 -1.31 33.83 -11.33
C LYS A 110 -1.42 34.69 -10.07
N LYS A 111 -0.32 35.38 -9.74
CA LYS A 111 -0.32 36.50 -8.79
C LYS A 111 -1.15 37.67 -9.31
#